data_AF-A0A2M8S460-F1
#
_entry.id   AF-A0A2M8S460-F1
#
_cell.length_a   1.000
_cell.length_b   1.000
_cell.length_c   1.000
_cell.angle_alpha   90.00
_cell.angle_beta   90.00
_cell.angle_gamma   90.00
#
_symmetry.space_group_name_H-M   'P 1'
#
loop_
_entity.id
_entity.type
_entity.pdbx_description
1 polymer ?
#
loop_
_entity_poly.entity_id
_entity_poly.type
_entity_poly.pdbx_seq_one_letter_code
_entity_poly.pdbx_strand_id
1 'polypeptide(L)'
;MLEQQRSNSDALTVSTLNAQSQVTNKPLRDSVKQALRNYLSQLNGQDVNDLYELVLAEVEHPMLDMVMQYTRGNQTRAATMLGINRGTLRKKLKKYGMG
;
A
#
# COMPACT_ATOMS: atom_id res chain seq x y z
N MET A 1 6.20 -29.61 16.68
CA MET A 1 6.60 -28.20 16.57
C MET A 1 6.00 -27.69 15.27
N LEU A 2 4.83 -27.07 15.33
CA LEU A 2 4.14 -26.54 14.15
C LEU A 2 4.59 -25.09 14.01
N GLU A 3 5.40 -24.79 13.00
CA GLU A 3 5.61 -23.42 12.54
C GLU A 3 4.25 -22.87 12.13
N GLN A 4 3.64 -22.08 13.01
CA GLN A 4 2.51 -21.23 12.64
C GLN A 4 2.98 -20.35 11.49
N GLN A 5 2.52 -20.66 10.28
CA GLN A 5 2.59 -19.76 9.14
C GLN A 5 1.98 -18.44 9.61
N ARG A 6 2.84 -17.46 9.91
CA ARG A 6 2.40 -16.08 10.16
C ARG A 6 1.55 -15.69 8.95
N SER A 7 0.27 -15.47 9.20
CA SER A 7 -0.65 -14.95 8.21
C SER A 7 -0.05 -13.66 7.66
N ASN A 8 0.13 -13.52 6.34
CA ASN A 8 0.65 -12.29 5.70
C ASN A 8 -0.10 -11.02 6.14
N SER A 9 -1.29 -11.19 6.72
CA SER A 9 -2.13 -10.17 7.35
C SER A 9 -1.45 -9.40 8.49
N ASP A 10 -0.51 -10.02 9.20
CA ASP A 10 0.09 -9.46 10.42
C ASP A 10 1.39 -8.67 10.13
N ALA A 11 1.91 -8.74 8.90
CA ALA A 11 3.16 -8.08 8.53
C ALA A 11 2.99 -6.58 8.21
N LEU A 12 1.86 -6.19 7.60
CA LEU A 12 1.53 -4.82 7.24
C LEU A 12 0.34 -4.36 8.07
N THR A 13 0.60 -3.65 9.17
CA THR A 13 -0.43 -3.16 10.08
C THR A 13 -0.44 -1.65 10.18
N VAL A 14 -1.59 -1.10 10.54
CA VAL A 14 -1.81 0.31 10.84
C VAL A 14 -2.25 0.42 12.29
N SER A 15 -1.56 1.25 13.06
CA SER A 15 -1.94 1.54 14.45
C SER A 15 -3.17 2.45 14.48
N THR A 16 -4.16 2.07 15.28
CA THR A 16 -5.45 2.75 15.43
C THR A 16 -5.88 2.77 16.89
N LEU A 17 -6.77 3.68 17.26
CA LEU A 17 -7.36 3.70 18.61
C LEU A 17 -8.69 2.94 18.60
N ASN A 18 -8.88 2.05 19.57
CA ASN A 18 -10.16 1.37 19.78
C ASN A 18 -11.11 2.22 20.64
N ALA A 19 -12.33 1.72 20.87
CA ALA A 19 -13.36 2.39 21.69
C ALA A 19 -12.93 2.63 23.16
N GLN A 20 -11.91 1.94 23.64
CA GLN A 20 -11.36 2.06 24.99
C GLN A 20 -10.10 2.95 25.04
N SER A 21 -9.85 3.74 23.97
CA SER A 21 -8.66 4.60 23.84
C SER A 21 -7.33 3.85 23.88
N GLN A 22 -7.32 2.56 23.54
CA GLN A 22 -6.11 1.75 23.46
C GLN A 22 -5.61 1.67 22.01
N VAL A 23 -4.29 1.73 21.83
CA VAL A 23 -3.65 1.53 20.54
C VAL A 23 -3.72 0.05 20.16
N THR A 24 -4.34 -0.24 19.03
CA THR A 24 -4.42 -1.57 18.41
C THR A 24 -3.94 -1.53 16.98
N ASN A 25 -3.36 -2.63 16.51
CA ASN A 25 -2.88 -2.77 15.15
C ASN A 25 -3.92 -3.52 14.33
N LYS A 26 -4.38 -2.90 13.23
CA LYS A 26 -5.24 -3.57 12.25
C LYS A 26 -4.47 -3.83 10.95
N PRO A 27 -4.74 -4.93 10.24
CA PRO A 27 -4.14 -5.18 8.92
C PRO A 27 -4.41 -4.04 7.92
N LEU A 28 -3.44 -3.73 7.05
CA LEU A 28 -3.58 -2.72 5.99
C LEU A 28 -4.81 -2.97 5.09
N ARG A 29 -5.12 -4.25 4.82
CA ARG A 29 -6.31 -4.64 4.03
C ARG A 29 -7.62 -4.09 4.59
N ASP A 30 -7.71 -3.93 5.91
CA ASP A 30 -8.92 -3.41 6.55
C ASP A 30 -9.02 -1.89 6.38
N SER A 31 -7.89 -1.18 6.41
CA SER A 31 -7.82 0.24 6.02
C SER A 31 -8.23 0.45 4.57
N VAL A 32 -7.73 -0.38 3.63
CA VAL A 32 -8.11 -0.31 2.20
C VAL A 32 -9.61 -0.57 2.03
N LYS A 33 -10.16 -1.60 2.70
CA LYS A 33 -11.59 -1.92 2.66
C LYS A 33 -12.44 -0.77 3.21
N GLN A 34 -11.99 -0.12 4.29
CA GLN A 34 -12.68 1.03 4.87
C GLN A 34 -12.67 2.22 3.92
N ALA A 35 -11.53 2.54 3.30
CA ALA A 35 -11.42 3.63 2.33
C ALA A 35 -12.34 3.40 1.11
N LEU A 36 -12.33 2.18 0.56
CA LEU A 36 -13.19 1.81 -0.56
C LEU A 36 -14.69 1.90 -0.21
N ARG A 37 -15.09 1.40 0.97
CA ARG A 37 -16.49 1.54 1.43
C ARG A 37 -16.92 2.99 1.51
N ASN A 38 -16.08 3.85 2.09
CA ASN A 38 -16.38 5.28 2.20
C ASN A 38 -16.49 5.94 0.82
N TYR A 39 -15.56 5.63 -0.09
CA TYR A 39 -15.60 6.16 -1.45
C TYR A 39 -16.87 5.73 -2.19
N LEU A 40 -17.16 4.42 -2.18
CA LEU A 40 -18.34 3.87 -2.87
C LEU A 40 -19.67 4.37 -2.27
N SER A 41 -19.75 4.61 -0.96
CA SER A 41 -20.97 5.15 -0.34
C SER A 41 -21.22 6.62 -0.68
N GLN A 42 -20.19 7.34 -1.15
CA GLN A 42 -20.28 8.76 -1.55
C GLN A 42 -20.64 8.95 -3.02
N LEU A 43 -20.64 7.87 -3.82
CA LEU A 43 -20.91 7.97 -5.26
C LEU A 43 -22.35 8.37 -5.60
N ASN A 44 -23.30 8.26 -4.67
CA ASN A 44 -24.69 8.67 -4.86
C ASN A 44 -25.33 8.15 -6.17
N GLY A 45 -24.97 6.93 -6.60
CA GLY A 45 -25.48 6.31 -7.82
C GLY A 45 -24.73 6.70 -9.11
N GLN A 46 -23.61 7.42 -9.02
CA GLN A 46 -22.73 7.67 -10.16
C GLN A 46 -21.85 6.46 -10.46
N ASP A 47 -21.69 6.15 -11.74
CA ASP A 47 -20.73 5.16 -12.21
C ASP A 47 -19.29 5.66 -12.04
N VAL A 48 -18.38 4.77 -11.66
CA VAL A 48 -16.95 5.04 -11.55
C VAL A 48 -16.18 4.22 -12.58
N ASN A 49 -15.37 4.91 -13.35
CA ASN A 49 -14.37 4.30 -14.20
C ASN A 49 -13.00 4.34 -13.50
N ASP A 50 -12.11 3.41 -13.86
CA ASP A 50 -10.70 3.40 -13.45
C ASP A 50 -10.42 3.28 -11.93
N LEU A 51 -11.37 2.75 -11.15
CA LEU A 51 -11.20 2.55 -9.70
C LEU A 51 -9.95 1.70 -9.36
N TYR A 52 -9.61 0.72 -10.20
CA TYR A 52 -8.40 -0.07 -10.02
C TYR A 52 -7.14 0.79 -10.05
N GLU A 53 -7.04 1.68 -11.05
CA GLU A 53 -5.89 2.56 -11.22
C GLU A 53 -5.81 3.61 -10.12
N LEU A 54 -6.97 4.13 -9.67
CA LEU A 54 -7.07 5.03 -8.52
C LEU A 54 -6.48 4.37 -7.26
N VAL A 55 -6.95 3.18 -6.91
CA VAL A 55 -6.48 2.45 -5.73
C VAL A 55 -5.01 2.05 -5.89
N LEU A 56 -4.61 1.59 -7.07
CA LEU A 56 -3.24 1.21 -7.34
C LEU A 56 -2.30 2.40 -7.17
N ALA A 57 -2.69 3.61 -7.60
CA ALA A 57 -1.89 4.82 -7.40
C ALA A 57 -1.73 5.19 -5.91
N GLU A 58 -2.81 5.13 -5.13
CA GLU A 58 -2.81 5.41 -3.70
C GLU A 58 -1.93 4.45 -2.89
N VAL A 59 -1.76 3.21 -3.37
CA VAL A 59 -0.91 2.21 -2.71
C VAL A 59 0.52 2.24 -3.24
N GLU A 60 0.68 2.32 -4.56
CA GLU A 60 1.98 2.20 -5.22
C GLU A 60 2.88 3.40 -4.93
N HIS A 61 2.35 4.63 -4.94
CA HIS A 61 3.12 5.82 -4.66
C HIS A 61 3.84 5.77 -3.29
N PRO A 62 3.15 5.63 -2.14
CA PRO A 62 3.82 5.58 -0.84
C PRO A 62 4.71 4.34 -0.68
N MET A 63 4.36 3.20 -1.30
CA MET A 63 5.20 2.02 -1.28
C MET A 63 6.57 2.28 -1.94
N LEU A 64 6.56 2.91 -3.12
CA LEU A 64 7.77 3.23 -3.86
C LEU A 64 8.62 4.27 -3.12
N ASP A 65 8.00 5.33 -2.61
CA ASP A 65 8.69 6.36 -1.84
C ASP A 65 9.40 5.78 -0.61
N MET A 66 8.67 5.00 0.21
CA MET A 66 9.24 4.38 1.41
C MET A 66 10.40 3.42 1.09
N VAL A 67 10.29 2.63 0.02
CA VAL A 67 11.39 1.73 -0.38
C VAL A 67 12.58 2.51 -0.93
N MET A 68 12.35 3.57 -1.69
CA MET A 68 13.43 4.42 -2.19
C MET A 68 14.17 5.12 -1.05
N GLN A 69 13.45 5.63 -0.04
CA GLN A 69 14.05 6.17 1.18
C GLN A 69 14.84 5.10 1.95
N TYR A 70 14.25 3.93 2.18
CA TYR A 70 14.91 2.83 2.89
C TYR A 70 16.20 2.36 2.20
N THR A 71 16.20 2.37 0.86
CA THR A 71 17.36 2.00 0.04
C THR A 71 18.28 3.19 -0.27
N ARG A 72 18.01 4.37 0.29
CA ARG A 72 18.77 5.62 0.09
C ARG A 72 18.98 5.96 -1.39
N GLY A 73 17.92 5.81 -2.18
CA GLY A 73 17.94 6.08 -3.62
C GLY A 73 18.54 4.96 -4.48
N ASN A 74 18.99 3.84 -3.91
CA ASN A 74 19.55 2.73 -4.68
C ASN A 74 18.45 1.94 -5.41
N GLN A 75 18.17 2.33 -6.65
CA GLN A 75 17.13 1.72 -7.47
C GLN A 75 17.34 0.22 -7.73
N THR A 76 18.57 -0.28 -7.81
CA THR A 76 18.81 -1.72 -7.99
C THR A 76 18.37 -2.48 -6.75
N ARG A 77 18.76 -2.01 -5.56
CA ARG A 77 18.34 -2.61 -4.29
C ARG A 77 16.84 -2.49 -4.07
N ALA A 78 16.25 -1.35 -4.40
CA ALA A 78 14.80 -1.12 -4.33
C ALA A 78 14.03 -2.09 -5.23
N ALA A 79 14.48 -2.27 -6.48
CA ALA A 79 13.86 -3.19 -7.43
C ALA A 79 13.93 -4.63 -6.94
N THR A 80 15.08 -5.06 -6.40
CA THR A 80 15.23 -6.38 -5.78
C THR A 80 14.30 -6.55 -4.57
N MET A 81 14.21 -5.54 -3.69
CA MET A 81 13.33 -5.58 -2.51
C MET A 81 11.85 -5.64 -2.89
N LEU A 82 11.44 -4.89 -3.91
CA LEU A 82 10.07 -4.89 -4.44
C LEU A 82 9.75 -6.12 -5.29
N GLY A 83 10.76 -6.92 -5.66
CA GLY A 83 10.59 -8.09 -6.53
C GLY A 83 10.22 -7.73 -7.98
N ILE A 84 10.59 -6.53 -8.45
CA ILE A 84 10.30 -6.06 -9.81
C ILE A 84 11.58 -5.79 -10.60
N ASN A 85 11.49 -5.80 -11.93
CA ASN A 85 12.61 -5.39 -12.77
C ASN A 85 12.94 -3.89 -12.54
N ARG A 86 14.23 -3.54 -12.53
CA ARG A 86 14.70 -2.14 -12.38
C ARG A 86 14.10 -1.19 -13.44
N GLY A 87 13.94 -1.65 -14.68
CA GLY A 87 13.29 -0.87 -15.74
C GLY A 87 11.82 -0.55 -15.41
N THR A 88 11.11 -1.50 -14.80
CA THR A 88 9.73 -1.31 -14.30
C THR A 88 9.70 -0.32 -13.15
N LEU A 89 10.60 -0.46 -12.17
CA LEU A 89 10.75 0.51 -11.07
C LEU A 89 10.94 1.93 -11.62
N ARG A 90 11.90 2.12 -12.54
CA ARG A 90 12.18 3.43 -13.13
C ARG A 90 10.97 4.04 -13.84
N LYS A 91 10.21 3.24 -14.58
CA LYS A 91 8.96 3.70 -15.22
C LYS A 91 7.93 4.15 -14.19
N LYS A 92 7.78 3.41 -13.09
CA LYS A 92 6.86 3.75 -11.99
C LYS A 92 7.32 5.00 -11.24
N LEU A 93 8.59 5.14 -10.90
CA LEU A 93 9.13 6.37 -10.29
C LEU A 93 8.86 7.60 -11.18
N LYS A 94 9.07 7.49 -12.50
CA LYS A 94 8.75 8.57 -13.44
C LYS A 94 7.25 8.89 -13.45
N LYS A 95 6.37 7.89 -13.45
CA LYS A 95 4.90 8.06 -13.40
C LYS A 95 4.47 8.90 -12.19
N TYR A 96 5.18 8.76 -11.06
CA TYR A 96 4.87 9.45 -9.81
C TYR A 96 5.74 10.69 -9.53
N GLY A 97 6.58 11.13 -10.47
CA GLY A 97 7.42 12.32 -10.29
C GLY A 97 8.61 12.13 -9.33
N MET A 98 9.07 10.90 -9.11
CA MET A 98 10.18 10.53 -8.21
C MET A 98 11.48 10.15 -8.96
N GLY A 99 11.53 10.40 -10.28
CA GLY A 99 12.57 9.90 -11.19
C GLY A 99 13.65 10.90 -11.53
#